data_AF-A0ABD5GE56-F1
#
_entry.id   AF-A0ABD5GE56-F1
#
_cell.length_a   1.000
_cell.length_b   1.000
_cell.length_c   1.000
_cell.angle_alpha   90.00
_cell.angle_beta   90.00
_cell.angle_gamma   90.00
#
_symmetry.space_group_name_H-M   'P 1'
#
loop_
_entity.id
_entity.type
_entity.pdbx_description
1 polymer ?
#
loop_
_entity_poly.entity_id
_entity_poly.type
_entity_poly.pdbx_seq_one_letter_code
_entity_poly.pdbx_strand_id
1 'polypeptide(L)'
;MDDNLIERRRKAFELRFLVPDGVAYNAENNTYIAEHTDSPAIYVGRVGQASFCRYGWKIWNAALDSAVVELPDVKEAKDIAYFNADVVDAIERAGLRVKS
;
A
#
# COMPACT_ATOMS: atom_id res chain seq x y z
N MET A 1 1.64 12.32 -5.23
CA MET A 1 1.40 10.87 -5.18
C MET A 1 0.21 10.62 -6.10
N ASP A 2 0.29 9.65 -7.01
CA ASP A 2 -0.81 9.33 -7.93
C ASP A 2 -2.03 8.86 -7.13
N ASP A 3 -3.14 9.61 -7.17
CA ASP A 3 -4.37 9.30 -6.44
C ASP A 3 -4.91 7.89 -6.77
N ASN A 4 -4.64 7.41 -7.99
CA ASN A 4 -4.99 6.06 -8.42
C ASN A 4 -4.14 4.99 -7.71
N LEU A 5 -2.87 5.28 -7.42
CA LEU A 5 -2.02 4.38 -6.65
C LEU A 5 -2.51 4.25 -5.19
N ILE A 6 -2.86 5.37 -4.55
CA ILE A 6 -3.36 5.38 -3.17
C ILE A 6 -4.63 4.53 -3.07
N GLU A 7 -5.57 4.76 -3.97
CA GLU A 7 -6.85 4.04 -3.99
C GLU A 7 -6.67 2.53 -4.22
N ARG A 8 -5.76 2.14 -5.14
CA ARG A 8 -5.43 0.72 -5.35
C ARG A 8 -4.81 0.08 -4.12
N ARG A 9 -3.87 0.76 -3.47
CA ARG A 9 -3.23 0.26 -2.24
C ARG A 9 -4.22 0.15 -1.10
N ARG A 10 -5.12 1.13 -0.95
CA ARG A 10 -6.18 1.15 0.06
C ARG A 10 -7.12 -0.04 -0.11
N LYS A 11 -7.65 -0.23 -1.32
CA LYS A 11 -8.49 -1.40 -1.65
C LYS A 11 -7.79 -2.72 -1.36
N ALA A 12 -6.51 -2.84 -1.72
CA ALA A 12 -5.74 -4.04 -1.45
C ALA A 12 -5.50 -4.29 0.05
N PHE A 13 -5.33 -3.23 0.84
CA PHE A 13 -5.24 -3.29 2.30
C PHE A 13 -6.57 -3.73 2.90
N GLU A 14 -7.69 -3.10 2.55
CA GLU A 14 -9.03 -3.41 3.08
C GLU A 14 -9.51 -4.82 2.72
N LEU A 15 -9.03 -5.39 1.61
CA LEU A 15 -9.28 -6.79 1.26
C LEU A 15 -8.54 -7.79 2.16
N ARG A 16 -7.44 -7.37 2.80
CA ARG A 16 -6.55 -8.25 3.59
C ARG A 16 -6.68 -8.03 5.09
N PHE A 17 -7.00 -6.80 5.48
CA PHE A 17 -7.14 -6.39 6.87
C PHE A 17 -8.56 -5.90 7.07
N LEU A 18 -9.24 -6.49 8.06
CA LEU A 18 -10.56 -6.04 8.45
C LEU A 18 -10.48 -4.59 8.92
N VAL A 19 -11.20 -3.69 8.25
CA VAL A 19 -11.47 -2.35 8.76
C VAL A 19 -12.76 -2.43 9.59
N PRO A 20 -12.70 -2.22 10.92
CA PRO A 20 -13.88 -2.33 11.77
C PRO A 20 -14.91 -1.24 11.49
N ASP A 21 -16.18 -1.54 11.79
CA ASP A 21 -17.26 -0.56 11.74
C ASP A 21 -16.96 0.66 12.62
N GLY A 22 -17.29 1.86 12.14
CA GLY A 22 -16.97 3.10 12.84
C GLY A 22 -15.53 3.56 12.65
N VAL A 23 -14.78 2.97 11.72
CA VAL A 23 -13.48 3.45 11.25
C VAL A 23 -13.59 3.82 9.78
N ALA A 24 -13.23 5.06 9.45
CA ALA A 24 -13.28 5.58 8.09
C ALA A 24 -11.87 5.91 7.58
N TYR A 25 -11.67 5.80 6.27
CA TYR A 25 -10.48 6.31 5.61
C TYR A 25 -10.63 7.82 5.32
N ASN A 26 -9.72 8.62 5.84
CA ASN A 26 -9.59 10.04 5.55
C ASN A 26 -8.57 10.22 4.41
N ALA A 27 -9.08 10.55 3.22
CA ALA A 27 -8.27 10.77 2.03
C ALA A 27 -7.35 12.00 2.13
N GLU A 28 -7.80 13.09 2.77
CA GLU A 28 -7.02 14.33 2.95
C GLU A 28 -5.74 14.07 3.76
N ASN A 29 -5.85 13.20 4.77
CA ASN A 29 -4.74 12.84 5.65
C ASN A 29 -4.10 11.49 5.30
N ASN A 30 -4.56 10.83 4.22
CA ASN A 30 -4.13 9.50 3.78
C ASN A 30 -4.04 8.49 4.95
N THR A 31 -5.09 8.40 5.77
CA THR A 31 -5.05 7.59 6.99
C THR A 31 -6.43 7.19 7.49
N TYR A 32 -6.50 6.20 8.39
CA TYR A 32 -7.73 5.82 9.06
C TYR A 32 -8.00 6.67 10.31
N ILE A 33 -9.27 7.00 10.51
CA ILE A 33 -9.80 7.80 11.63
C ILE A 33 -11.04 7.12 12.22
N ALA A 34 -11.32 7.40 13.49
CA ALA A 34 -12.56 6.97 14.11
C ALA A 34 -13.71 7.87 13.64
N GLU A 35 -14.81 7.27 13.24
CA GLU A 35 -16.06 7.99 12.99
C GLU A 35 -16.62 8.51 14.31
N HIS A 36 -16.96 9.79 14.32
CA HIS A 36 -17.55 10.44 15.49
C HIS A 36 -18.88 9.79 15.89
N THR A 37 -19.14 9.75 17.18
CA THR A 37 -20.42 9.33 17.76
C THR A 37 -20.62 10.04 19.09
N ASP A 38 -21.87 10.27 19.47
CA ASP A 38 -22.23 10.98 20.70
C ASP A 38 -21.94 10.15 21.97
N SER A 39 -21.75 8.84 21.84
CA SER A 39 -21.40 7.97 22.96
C SER A 39 -19.88 7.96 23.19
N PRO A 40 -19.37 8.50 24.31
CA PRO A 40 -17.93 8.55 24.56
C PRO A 40 -17.29 7.17 24.66
N ALA A 41 -18.01 6.20 25.25
CA ALA A 41 -17.53 4.83 25.39
C ALA A 41 -17.33 4.15 24.03
N ILE A 42 -18.29 4.33 23.10
CA ILE A 42 -18.18 3.80 21.74
C ILE A 42 -17.07 4.53 20.99
N TYR A 43 -17.00 5.86 21.12
CA TYR A 43 -16.00 6.66 20.44
C TYR A 43 -14.57 6.26 20.84
N VAL A 44 -14.31 6.06 22.13
CA VAL A 44 -13.00 5.58 22.63
C VAL A 44 -12.65 4.21 22.03
N GLY A 45 -13.61 3.29 21.95
CA GLY A 45 -13.40 2.00 21.29
C GLY A 45 -13.00 2.14 19.82
N ARG A 46 -13.70 2.99 19.07
CA ARG A 46 -13.40 3.29 17.67
C ARG A 46 -12.04 3.95 17.49
N VAL A 47 -11.63 4.83 18.40
CA VAL A 47 -10.28 5.45 18.38
C VAL A 47 -9.18 4.40 18.51
N GLY A 48 -9.37 3.40 19.38
CA GLY A 48 -8.45 2.26 19.49
C GLY A 48 -8.36 1.46 18.19
N GLN A 49 -9.50 1.13 17.60
CA GLN A 49 -9.58 0.40 16.32
C GLN A 49 -8.96 1.20 15.17
N ALA A 50 -9.27 2.49 15.06
CA ALA A 50 -8.71 3.37 14.04
C ALA A 50 -7.18 3.49 14.17
N SER A 51 -6.65 3.46 15.39
CA SER A 51 -5.20 3.46 15.62
C SER A 51 -4.56 2.20 15.04
N PHE A 52 -5.16 1.02 15.26
CA PHE A 52 -4.69 -0.23 14.65
C PHE A 52 -4.67 -0.14 13.12
N CYS A 53 -5.77 0.29 12.50
CA CYS A 53 -5.84 0.47 11.05
C CYS A 53 -4.82 1.49 10.53
N ARG A 54 -4.62 2.59 11.26
CA ARG A 54 -3.62 3.63 10.92
C ARG A 54 -2.20 3.08 10.92
N TYR A 55 -1.79 2.33 11.94
CA TYR A 55 -0.45 1.75 11.98
C TYR A 55 -0.29 0.64 10.93
N GLY A 56 -1.30 -0.21 10.77
CA GLY A 56 -1.33 -1.23 9.71
C GLY A 56 -1.16 -0.61 8.32
N TRP A 57 -1.90 0.46 8.03
CA TRP A 57 -1.80 1.19 6.75
C TRP A 57 -0.40 1.76 6.50
N LYS A 58 0.25 2.31 7.52
CA LYS A 58 1.63 2.81 7.41
C LYS A 58 2.62 1.70 7.10
N ILE A 59 2.53 0.58 7.83
CA ILE A 59 3.42 -0.58 7.63
C ILE A 59 3.19 -1.19 6.25
N TRP A 60 1.93 -1.32 5.84
CA TRP A 60 1.55 -1.81 4.51
C TRP A 60 2.17 -0.99 3.38
N ASN A 61 2.05 0.34 3.44
CA ASN A 61 2.65 1.20 2.43
C ASN A 61 4.17 1.13 2.45
N ALA A 62 4.79 1.17 3.63
CA ALA A 62 6.24 1.04 3.74
C ALA A 62 6.75 -0.28 3.15
N ALA A 63 6.03 -1.39 3.37
CA ALA A 63 6.36 -2.67 2.77
C ALA A 63 6.25 -2.65 1.24
N LEU A 64 5.16 -2.08 0.70
CA LEU A 64 4.98 -1.94 -0.74
C LEU A 64 6.03 -1.02 -1.38
N ASP A 65 6.40 0.07 -0.71
CA ASP A 65 7.45 0.99 -1.16
C ASP A 65 8.82 0.31 -1.12
N SER A 66 9.08 -0.52 -0.12
CA SER A 66 10.33 -1.30 -0.04
C SER A 66 10.43 -2.42 -1.08
N ALA A 67 9.30 -2.85 -1.64
CA ALA A 67 9.24 -3.87 -2.68
C ALA A 67 9.30 -3.28 -4.11
N VAL A 68 9.59 -1.98 -4.25
CA VAL A 68 9.73 -1.32 -5.55
C VAL A 68 11.07 -1.68 -6.17
N VAL A 69 11.02 -2.15 -7.42
CA VAL A 69 12.19 -2.41 -8.24
C VAL A 69 12.32 -1.26 -9.24
N GLU A 70 13.41 -0.49 -9.16
CA GLU A 70 13.74 0.52 -10.18
C GLU A 70 14.25 -0.19 -11.43
N LEU A 71 13.58 0.03 -12.55
CA LEU A 71 13.98 -0.54 -13.84
C LEU A 71 14.83 0.46 -14.62
N PRO A 72 15.84 0.01 -15.38
CA PRO A 72 16.62 0.89 -16.25
C PRO A 72 15.77 1.66 -17.26
N ASP A 73 16.13 2.90 -17.59
CA ASP A 73 15.46 3.65 -18.67
C ASP A 73 15.99 3.19 -20.05
N VAL A 74 15.13 2.56 -20.85
CA VAL A 74 15.52 1.93 -22.13
C VAL A 74 15.04 2.75 -23.31
N LYS A 75 15.97 3.16 -24.17
CA LYS A 75 15.68 4.06 -25.29
C LYS A 75 15.75 3.41 -26.68
N GLU A 76 16.35 2.22 -26.81
CA GLU A 76 16.51 1.54 -28.11
C GLU A 76 16.17 0.05 -28.08
N ALA A 77 15.78 -0.51 -29.24
CA ALA A 77 15.29 -1.89 -29.36
C ALA A 77 16.32 -2.98 -29.00
N LYS A 78 17.62 -2.74 -29.22
CA LYS A 78 18.70 -3.67 -28.82
C LYS A 78 18.87 -3.73 -27.29
N ASP A 79 18.50 -2.64 -26.62
CA ASP A 79 18.59 -2.51 -25.18
C ASP A 79 17.39 -3.17 -24.48
N ILE A 80 16.31 -3.50 -25.21
CA ILE A 80 15.12 -4.22 -24.67
C ILE A 80 15.47 -5.66 -24.24
N ALA A 81 16.34 -6.35 -24.98
CA ALA A 81 16.74 -7.72 -24.63
C ALA A 81 17.61 -7.74 -23.36
N TYR A 82 18.53 -6.78 -23.22
CA TYR A 82 19.33 -6.59 -22.02
C TYR A 82 18.47 -6.08 -20.85
N PHE A 83 17.54 -5.16 -21.11
CA PHE A 83 16.58 -4.68 -20.13
C PHE A 83 15.72 -5.80 -19.56
N ASN A 84 15.21 -6.71 -20.40
CA ASN A 84 14.44 -7.84 -19.89
C ASN A 84 15.26 -8.72 -18.93
N ALA A 85 16.57 -8.90 -19.21
CA ALA A 85 17.46 -9.61 -18.29
C ALA A 85 17.68 -8.82 -16.98
N ASP A 86 17.95 -7.52 -17.06
CA ASP A 86 18.15 -6.66 -15.90
C ASP A 86 16.88 -6.54 -15.03
N VAL A 87 15.70 -6.51 -15.66
CA VAL A 87 14.39 -6.51 -15.01
C VAL A 87 14.16 -7.82 -14.29
N VAL A 88 14.44 -8.96 -14.93
CA VAL A 88 14.34 -10.28 -14.30
C VAL A 88 15.28 -10.38 -13.10
N ASP A 89 16.55 -9.99 -13.26
CA ASP A 89 17.55 -9.96 -12.20
C ASP A 89 17.12 -9.07 -11.02
N ALA A 90 16.58 -7.89 -11.31
CA ALA A 90 16.16 -6.95 -10.27
C ALA A 90 14.91 -7.44 -9.52
N ILE A 91 13.97 -8.09 -10.21
CA ILE A 91 12.80 -8.76 -9.62
C ILE A 91 13.24 -9.95 -8.75
N GLU A 92 14.20 -10.76 -9.22
CA GLU A 92 14.73 -11.89 -8.46
C GLU A 92 15.53 -11.45 -7.22
N ARG A 93 16.35 -10.39 -7.32
CA ARG A 93 17.04 -9.79 -6.15
C ARG A 93 16.08 -9.24 -5.10
N ALA A 94 14.92 -8.76 -5.52
CA ALA A 94 13.83 -8.38 -4.63
C ALA A 94 13.09 -9.58 -4.01
N GLY A 95 13.49 -10.83 -4.33
CA GLY A 95 12.90 -12.05 -3.81
C GLY A 95 11.55 -12.42 -4.44
N LEU A 96 11.20 -11.79 -5.57
CA LEU A 96 9.96 -12.03 -6.29
C LEU A 96 10.19 -13.05 -7.41
N ARG A 97 9.22 -13.94 -7.64
CA ARG A 97 9.30 -14.95 -8.71
C ARG A 97 8.78 -14.39 -10.03
N VAL A 98 9.60 -14.47 -11.09
CA VAL A 98 9.17 -14.23 -12.47
C VAL A 98 8.54 -15.52 -13.03
N LYS A 99 7.33 -15.44 -13.58
CA LYS A 99 6.76 -16.52 -14.39
C LYS A 99 7.05 -16.24 -15.85
N SER A 100 7.79 -17.15 -16.49
CA SER A 100 8.02 -17.23 -17.94
C SER A 100 6.75 -17.54 -18.72
#